data_AF-A0A847AV31-F1
#
_entry.id   AF-A0A847AV31-F1
#
_cell.length_a   1.000
_cell.length_b   1.000
_cell.length_c   1.000
_cell.angle_alpha   90.00
_cell.angle_beta   90.00
_cell.angle_gamma   90.00
#
_symmetry.space_group_name_H-M   'P 1'
#
loop_
_entity.id
_entity.type
_entity.pdbx_description
1 polymer ?
#
loop_
_entity_poly.entity_id
_entity_poly.type
_entity_poly.pdbx_seq_one_letter_code
_entity_poly.pdbx_strand_id
1 'polypeptide(L)'
;DEEKIGFIKSLLKLLNSNGKILIGDVSFETSQKLEQCKEMYKEIWDNEEIYFIANEMMKSFNELYYCSYDKISHCSGVLTVVNSIMGTDF
;
A
#
# COMPACT_ATOMS: atom_id res chain seq x y z
N ASP A 1 10.34 4.76 1.53
CA ASP A 1 9.54 3.58 1.14
C ASP A 1 10.26 2.25 1.12
N GLU A 2 11.55 2.18 0.75
CA GLU A 2 12.29 0.90 0.69
C GLU A 2 12.25 0.10 2.00
N GLU A 3 12.41 0.75 3.15
CA GLU A 3 12.30 0.09 4.47
C GLU A 3 10.91 -0.50 4.71
N LYS A 4 9.84 0.24 4.39
CA LYS A 4 8.44 -0.23 4.49
C LYS A 4 8.23 -1.47 3.63
N ILE A 5 8.74 -1.44 2.39
CA ILE A 5 8.64 -2.57 1.45
C ILE A 5 9.42 -3.79 1.96
N GLY A 6 10.64 -3.58 2.45
CA GLY A 6 11.47 -4.65 3.01
C GLY A 6 10.81 -5.31 4.22
N PHE A 7 10.21 -4.51 5.10
CA PHE A 7 9.46 -5.01 6.25
C PHE A 7 8.21 -5.80 5.84
N ILE A 8 7.41 -5.31 4.89
CA ILE A 8 6.24 -6.05 4.41
C ILE A 8 6.64 -7.37 3.75
N LYS A 9 7.73 -7.39 2.97
CA LYS A 9 8.29 -8.61 2.40
C LYS A 9 8.76 -9.61 3.47
N SER A 10 9.23 -9.14 4.63
CA SER A 10 9.58 -10.04 5.75
C SER A 10 8.34 -10.63 6.41
N LEU A 11 7.27 -9.84 6.57
CA LEU A 11 6.00 -10.28 7.11
C LEU A 11 5.27 -11.28 6.18
N LEU A 12 5.31 -11.06 4.86
CA LEU A 12 4.67 -11.95 3.87
C LEU A 12 5.19 -13.40 3.94
N LYS A 13 6.45 -13.59 4.35
CA LYS A 13 7.07 -14.92 4.55
C LYS A 13 6.52 -15.68 5.76
N LEU A 14 5.83 -14.98 6.67
CA LEU A 14 5.24 -15.55 7.88
C LEU A 14 3.76 -15.91 7.71
N LEU A 15 3.16 -15.58 6.56
CA LEU A 15 1.76 -15.85 6.29
C LEU A 15 1.54 -17.31 5.89
N ASN A 16 0.41 -17.86 6.33
CA ASN A 16 -0.12 -19.12 5.79
C ASN A 16 -0.55 -18.94 4.32
N SER A 17 -0.84 -20.04 3.61
CA SER A 17 -1.14 -20.06 2.17
C SER A 17 -2.27 -19.13 1.70
N ASN A 18 -3.21 -18.77 2.59
CA ASN A 18 -4.32 -17.83 2.32
C ASN A 18 -4.25 -16.55 3.18
N GLY A 19 -3.14 -16.35 3.88
CA GLY A 19 -2.91 -15.17 4.71
C GLY A 19 -2.81 -13.90 3.85
N LYS A 20 -3.20 -12.77 4.44
CA LYS A 20 -3.17 -11.46 3.78
C LYS A 20 -2.59 -10.44 4.74
N ILE A 21 -1.87 -9.46 4.20
CA ILE A 21 -1.56 -8.22 4.91
C ILE A 21 -2.52 -7.15 4.40
N LEU A 22 -3.17 -6.47 5.33
CA LEU A 22 -4.01 -5.32 5.06
C LEU A 22 -3.40 -4.10 5.74
N ILE A 23 -3.12 -3.07 4.97
CA ILE A 23 -2.52 -1.82 5.44
C ILE A 23 -3.56 -0.72 5.23
N GLY A 24 -4.26 -0.37 6.30
CA GLY A 24 -5.20 0.75 6.31
C GLY A 24 -4.52 2.00 6.84
N ASP A 25 -4.59 3.08 6.07
CA ASP A 25 -3.96 4.36 6.45
C ASP A 25 -4.61 5.55 5.74
N VAL A 26 -4.25 6.76 6.19
CA VAL A 26 -4.43 7.97 5.40
C VAL A 26 -3.47 7.88 4.20
N SER A 27 -4.05 7.56 3.04
CA SER A 27 -3.30 7.14 1.87
C SER A 27 -4.04 7.49 0.59
N PHE A 28 -3.27 7.54 -0.49
CA PHE A 28 -3.76 7.96 -1.80
C PHE A 28 -3.37 6.93 -2.86
N GLU A 29 -4.26 6.75 -3.83
CA GLU A 29 -3.99 5.82 -4.93
C GLU A 29 -2.84 6.34 -5.83
N THR A 30 -2.78 7.65 -6.07
CA THR A 30 -1.80 8.32 -6.93
C THR A 30 -1.22 9.56 -6.28
N SER A 31 -0.01 9.95 -6.67
CA SER A 31 0.62 11.23 -6.29
C SER A 31 -0.27 12.42 -6.65
N GLN A 32 -0.95 12.39 -7.80
CA GLN A 32 -1.87 13.45 -8.19
C GLN A 32 -3.02 13.64 -7.19
N LYS A 33 -3.58 12.55 -6.64
CA LYS A 33 -4.65 12.64 -5.63
C LYS A 33 -4.14 13.20 -4.31
N LEU A 34 -2.92 12.85 -3.92
CA LEU A 34 -2.24 13.43 -2.76
C LEU A 34 -2.07 14.94 -2.93
N GLU A 35 -1.50 15.39 -4.06
CA GLU A 35 -1.27 16.82 -4.33
C GLU A 35 -2.59 17.62 -4.38
N GLN A 36 -3.65 17.05 -4.98
CA GLN A 36 -4.97 17.69 -4.99
C GLN A 36 -5.54 17.86 -3.58
N CYS A 37 -5.40 16.85 -2.72
CA CYS A 37 -5.80 16.92 -1.33
C CYS A 37 -4.96 17.95 -0.57
N LYS A 38 -3.64 17.95 -0.80
CA LYS A 38 -2.69 18.88 -0.20
C LYS A 38 -3.02 20.33 -0.52
N GLU A 39 -3.31 20.65 -1.77
CA GLU A 39 -3.71 22.02 -2.13
C GLU A 39 -5.06 22.40 -1.50
N MET A 40 -6.03 21.48 -1.48
CA MET A 40 -7.35 21.72 -0.88
C MET A 40 -7.27 22.03 0.62
N TYR A 41 -6.35 21.39 1.33
CA TYR A 41 -6.20 21.50 2.78
C TYR A 41 -4.88 22.17 3.20
N LYS A 42 -4.25 22.95 2.32
CA LYS A 42 -2.89 23.48 2.51
C LYS A 42 -2.64 24.20 3.84
N GLU A 43 -3.65 24.90 4.35
CA GLU A 43 -3.57 25.68 5.59
C GLU A 43 -3.50 24.79 6.84
N ILE A 44 -4.00 23.56 6.73
CA ILE A 44 -4.05 22.57 7.82
C ILE A 44 -3.29 21.28 7.46
N TRP A 45 -2.52 21.29 6.37
CA TRP A 45 -1.83 20.12 5.88
C TRP A 45 -0.72 19.72 6.84
N ASP A 46 -0.75 18.47 7.31
CA ASP A 46 0.33 17.92 8.10
C ASP A 46 1.52 17.59 7.19
N ASN A 47 2.60 18.37 7.32
CA ASN A 47 3.83 18.19 6.55
C ASN A 47 4.82 17.23 7.24
N GLU A 48 4.55 16.83 8.48
CA GLU A 48 5.35 15.84 9.21
C GLU A 48 4.85 14.41 8.96
N GLU A 49 3.58 14.26 8.59
CA GLU A 49 2.97 12.97 8.23
C GLU A 49 3.51 12.41 6.89
N ILE A 50 3.79 11.10 6.86
CA ILE A 50 4.32 10.42 5.68
C ILE A 50 3.20 9.64 5.01
N TYR A 51 2.46 10.32 4.14
CA TYR A 51 1.41 9.71 3.31
C TYR A 51 2.02 8.79 2.26
N PHE A 52 1.58 7.53 2.21
CA PHE A 52 2.04 6.60 1.17
C PHE A 52 1.13 6.65 -0.07
N ILE A 53 1.75 6.44 -1.24
CA ILE A 53 1.07 6.36 -2.54
C ILE A 53 0.97 4.89 -2.94
N ALA A 54 -0.25 4.35 -3.00
CA ALA A 54 -0.48 2.93 -3.21
C ALA A 54 0.12 2.43 -4.53
N ASN A 55 -0.03 3.17 -5.64
CA ASN A 55 0.49 2.75 -6.93
C ASN A 55 2.02 2.64 -6.96
N GLU A 56 2.74 3.48 -6.22
CA GLU A 56 4.20 3.41 -6.14
C GLU A 56 4.63 2.17 -5.35
N MET A 57 3.96 1.93 -4.24
CA MET A 57 4.21 0.79 -3.38
C MET A 57 3.90 -0.55 -4.08
N MET A 58 2.77 -0.63 -4.80
CA MET A 58 2.40 -1.81 -5.60
C MET A 58 3.43 -2.12 -6.69
N LYS A 59 3.99 -1.09 -7.34
CA LYS A 59 5.07 -1.29 -8.33
C LYS A 59 6.32 -1.93 -7.72
N SER A 60 6.60 -1.69 -6.44
CA SER A 60 7.77 -2.26 -5.73
C SER A 60 7.57 -3.69 -5.22
N PHE A 61 6.34 -4.22 -5.28
CA PHE A 61 6.05 -5.61 -4.96
C PHE A 61 6.21 -6.56 -6.18
N ASN A 62 6.28 -6.03 -7.40
CA ASN A 62 6.56 -6.79 -8.63
C ASN A 62 5.53 -7.92 -8.88
N GLU A 63 5.80 -8.84 -9.81
CA GLU A 63 4.89 -9.96 -10.14
C GLU A 63 4.83 -11.07 -9.06
N LEU A 64 5.68 -10.98 -8.03
CA LEU A 64 5.78 -12.00 -6.97
C LEU A 64 4.64 -11.92 -5.95
N TYR A 65 3.96 -10.79 -5.85
CA TYR A 65 2.86 -10.58 -4.92
C TYR A 65 1.67 -10.01 -5.67
N TYR A 66 0.47 -10.42 -5.26
CA TYR A 66 -0.74 -9.77 -5.70
C TYR A 66 -1.05 -8.61 -4.76
N CYS A 67 -1.26 -7.43 -5.34
CA CYS A 67 -1.63 -6.22 -4.62
C CYS A 67 -2.92 -5.64 -5.17
N SER A 68 -3.76 -5.15 -4.26
CA SER A 68 -4.93 -4.33 -4.61
C SER A 68 -5.06 -3.18 -3.63
N TYR A 69 -5.56 -2.04 -4.10
CA TYR A 69 -5.83 -0.89 -3.25
C TYR A 69 -7.31 -0.53 -3.32
N ASP A 70 -7.97 -0.56 -2.16
CA ASP A 70 -9.37 -0.19 -2.02
C ASP A 70 -9.44 1.21 -1.40
N LYS A 71 -9.89 2.19 -2.19
CA LYS A 71 -10.16 3.54 -1.68
C LYS A 71 -11.37 3.50 -0.77
N ILE A 72 -11.20 3.91 0.49
CA ILE A 72 -12.27 3.94 1.49
C ILE A 72 -12.90 5.33 1.60
N SER A 73 -12.09 6.39 1.56
CA SER A 73 -12.59 7.77 1.63
C SER A 73 -11.75 8.72 0.77
N HIS A 74 -11.95 10.03 0.93
CA HIS A 74 -11.20 11.05 0.19
C HIS A 74 -9.68 10.91 0.33
N CYS A 75 -9.19 10.65 1.54
CA CYS A 75 -7.77 10.54 1.87
C CYS A 75 -7.43 9.21 2.58
N SER A 76 -8.27 8.18 2.49
CA SER A 76 -7.98 6.89 3.12
C SER A 76 -8.24 5.72 2.20
N GLY A 77 -7.48 4.66 2.42
CA GLY A 77 -7.64 3.40 1.72
C GLY A 77 -6.96 2.25 2.42
N VAL A 78 -7.15 1.06 1.85
CA VAL A 78 -6.57 -0.19 2.32
C VAL A 78 -5.75 -0.79 1.18
N LEU A 79 -4.46 -0.92 1.38
CA LEU A 79 -3.60 -1.74 0.53
C LEU A 79 -3.63 -3.18 1.02
N THR A 80 -4.11 -4.09 0.16
CA THR A 80 -4.03 -5.53 0.38
C THR A 80 -2.82 -6.08 -0.36
N VAL A 81 -2.00 -6.86 0.34
CA VAL A 81 -0.87 -7.59 -0.24
C VAL A 81 -0.97 -9.06 0.14
N VAL A 82 -0.87 -9.95 -0.86
CA VAL A 82 -0.91 -11.40 -0.66
C VAL A 82 0.21 -12.06 -1.46
N ASN A 83 0.67 -13.22 -1.02
CA ASN A 83 1.55 -14.05 -1.84
C ASN A 83 0.82 -14.43 -3.12
N SER A 84 1.41 -14.16 -4.29
CA SER A 84 0.95 -14.78 -5.52
C SER A 84 1.11 -16.28 -5.33
N ILE A 85 0.06 -17.07 -5.56
CA ILE A 85 0.14 -18.53 -5.43
C ILE A 85 1.28 -18.98 -6.36
N MET A 86 2.40 -19.41 -5.78
CA MET A 86 3.36 -20.20 -6.52
C MET A 86 2.65 -21.52 -6.79
N GLY A 87 2.18 -21.68 -8.03
CA GLY A 87 1.64 -22.94 -8.52
C GLY A 87 2.76 -23.97 -8.51
N THR A 88 2.95 -24.62 -7.38
CA THR A 88 3.58 -25.93 -7.24
C THR A 88 3.04 -26.51 -5.96
N ASP A 89 2.12 -27.47 -6.08
CA ASP A 89 2.16 -28.71 -5.31
C ASP A 89 1.16 -29.71 -5.91
N PHE A 90 1.73 -30.83 -6.37
CA PHE A 90 1.19 -32.07 -6.99
C PHE A 90 0.94 -32.08 -8.50
#